data_AF-A0A4Y9ZFP9-F1
#
_entry.id   AF-A0A4Y9ZFP9-F1
#
_cell.length_a   1.000
_cell.length_b   1.000
_cell.length_c   1.000
_cell.angle_alpha   90.00
_cell.angle_beta   90.00
_cell.angle_gamma   90.00
#
_symmetry.space_group_name_H-M   'P 1'
#
loop_
_entity.id
_entity.type
_entity.pdbx_description
1 polymer ?
#
loop_
_entity_poly.entity_id
_entity_poly.type
_entity_poly.pdbx_seq_one_letter_code
_entity_poly.pdbx_strand_id
1 'polypeptide(L)' 'MTAVDDPEPSTPHFLDTVEGEIAFFRSLMRARPVGLHRHFHVLSMRNAIHQDTGRHVSVDALWAKLRACYDLDT' A
#
# COMPACT_ATOMS: atom_id res chain seq x y z
N MET A 1 -35.21 -21.50 0.99
CA MET A 1 -34.98 -20.05 1.16
C MET A 1 -33.61 -19.89 1.78
N THR A 2 -32.56 -19.97 0.95
CA THR A 2 -31.17 -19.77 1.34
C THR A 2 -30.95 -18.26 1.40
N ALA A 3 -30.57 -17.77 2.59
CA ALA A 3 -30.18 -16.38 2.79
C ALA A 3 -29.03 -16.07 1.82
N VAL A 4 -29.25 -15.07 0.98
CA VAL A 4 -28.20 -14.46 0.16
C VAL A 4 -27.33 -13.72 1.16
N ASP A 5 -26.10 -14.22 1.33
CA ASP A 5 -25.04 -13.55 2.07
C ASP A 5 -24.76 -12.25 1.30
N ASP A 6 -25.35 -11.14 1.74
CA ASP A 6 -25.04 -9.81 1.21
C ASP A 6 -23.55 -9.55 1.47
N PRO A 7 -22.73 -9.23 0.46
CA PRO A 7 -21.34 -8.90 0.70
C PRO A 7 -21.28 -7.62 1.55
N GLU A 8 -20.90 -7.78 2.82
CA GLU A 8 -20.53 -6.68 3.71
C GLU A 8 -19.65 -5.69 2.94
N PRO A 9 -19.95 -4.37 2.98
CA PRO A 9 -19.17 -3.39 2.24
C PRO A 9 -17.73 -3.46 2.72
N SER A 10 -16.86 -4.03 1.88
CA SER A 10 -15.45 -4.18 2.16
C SER A 10 -14.85 -2.80 2.38
N THR A 11 -14.51 -2.50 3.65
CA THR A 11 -13.91 -1.22 4.02
C THR A 11 -12.69 -1.00 3.13
N PRO A 12 -12.60 0.14 2.41
CA PRO A 12 -11.50 0.37 1.49
C PRO A 12 -10.18 0.34 2.26
N HIS A 13 -9.21 -0.41 1.73
CA HIS A 13 -7.88 -0.48 2.31
C HIS A 13 -7.30 0.94 2.40
N PHE A 14 -6.62 1.27 3.49
CA PHE A 14 -6.14 2.65 3.72
C PHE A 14 -5.37 3.22 2.53
N LEU A 15 -4.53 2.39 1.89
CA LEU A 15 -3.75 2.81 0.73
C LEU A 15 -4.61 3.25 -0.46
N ASP A 16 -5.88 2.89 -0.55
CA ASP A 16 -6.82 3.25 -1.62
C ASP A 16 -7.70 4.47 -1.27
N THR A 17 -7.42 5.11 -0.13
CA THR A 17 -7.96 6.43 0.20
C THR A 17 -7.06 7.53 -0.36
N VAL A 18 -7.61 8.72 -0.60
CA VAL A 18 -6.83 9.88 -1.08
C VAL A 18 -5.64 10.17 -0.16
N GLU A 19 -5.86 10.15 1.16
CA GLU A 19 -4.79 10.36 2.15
C GLU A 19 -3.70 9.28 2.05
N GLY A 20 -4.11 8.01 1.94
CA GLY A 20 -3.20 6.89 1.81
C GLY A 20 -2.39 6.92 0.51
N GLU A 21 -3.00 7.30 -0.61
CA GLU A 21 -2.31 7.43 -1.89
C GLU A 21 -1.27 8.55 -1.87
N ILE A 22 -1.62 9.69 -1.30
CA ILE A 22 -0.68 10.81 -1.15
C ILE A 22 0.52 10.39 -0.29
N ALA A 23 0.27 9.73 0.85
CA ALA A 23 1.34 9.22 1.71
C ALA A 23 2.20 8.16 0.98
N PHE A 24 1.56 7.24 0.26
CA PHE A 24 2.22 6.24 -0.57
C PHE A 24 3.16 6.87 -1.60
N PHE A 25 2.66 7.77 -2.45
CA PHE A 25 3.47 8.38 -3.52
C PHE A 25 4.60 9.26 -2.98
N ARG A 26 4.37 10.00 -1.89
CA ARG A 26 5.46 10.74 -1.21
C ARG A 26 6.56 9.82 -0.72
N SER A 27 6.18 8.71 -0.07
CA SER A 27 7.15 7.72 0.43
C SER A 27 7.90 7.03 -0.71
N LEU A 28 7.21 6.71 -1.81
CA LEU A 28 7.77 6.11 -3.02
C LEU A 28 8.82 7.01 -3.68
N MET A 29 8.52 8.30 -3.84
CA MET A 29 9.47 9.27 -4.40
C MET A 29 10.77 9.35 -3.60
N ARG A 30 10.70 9.20 -2.27
CA ARG A 30 11.88 9.24 -1.39
C ARG A 30 12.64 7.91 -1.36
N ALA A 31 11.92 6.80 -1.20
CA ALA A 31 12.53 5.49 -0.95
C ALA A 31 12.99 4.76 -2.22
N ARG A 32 12.28 4.94 -3.35
CA ARG A 32 12.60 4.34 -4.66
C ARG A 32 12.93 2.82 -4.56
N PRO A 33 11.93 1.95 -4.35
CA PRO A 33 12.12 0.53 -4.09
C PRO A 33 12.50 -0.28 -5.33
N VAL A 34 13.71 -0.04 -5.85
CA VAL A 34 14.27 -0.70 -7.04
C VAL A 34 15.59 -1.40 -6.70
N GLY A 35 16.03 -2.31 -7.58
CA GLY A 35 17.30 -3.02 -7.44
C GLY A 35 17.37 -4.02 -6.27
N LEU A 36 18.59 -4.38 -5.88
CA LEU A 36 18.86 -5.44 -4.89
C LEU A 36 18.25 -5.14 -3.51
N HIS A 37 18.21 -3.86 -3.12
CA HIS A 37 17.77 -3.43 -1.79
C HIS A 37 16.31 -2.99 -1.72
N ARG A 38 15.50 -3.29 -2.75
CA ARG A 38 14.08 -2.91 -2.84
C ARG A 38 13.25 -3.25 -1.60
N HIS A 39 13.54 -4.38 -0.95
CA HIS A 39 12.82 -4.79 0.26
C HIS A 39 13.07 -3.84 1.44
N PHE A 40 14.29 -3.35 1.61
CA PHE A 40 14.60 -2.34 2.64
C PHE A 40 13.95 -1.00 2.32
N HIS A 41 13.90 -0.61 1.05
CA HIS A 41 13.19 0.60 0.63
C HIS A 41 11.68 0.52 0.91
N VAL A 42 11.04 -0.64 0.72
CA VAL A 42 9.63 -0.83 1.09
C VAL A 42 9.42 -0.75 2.61
N LEU A 43 10.37 -1.23 3.42
CA LEU A 43 10.32 -1.01 4.88
C LEU A 43 10.44 0.46 5.24
N SER A 44 11.32 1.21 4.56
CA SER A 44 11.42 2.66 4.72
C SER A 44 10.13 3.38 4.32
N MET A 45 9.45 2.93 3.25
CA MET A 45 8.13 3.45 2.87
C MET A 45 7.10 3.22 3.97
N ARG A 46 7.02 1.99 4.50
CA ARG A 46 6.10 1.65 5.60
C ARG A 46 6.31 2.56 6.81
N ASN A 47 7.57 2.77 7.19
CA ASN A 47 7.90 3.62 8.34
C ASN A 47 7.54 5.09 8.07
N ALA A 48 7.79 5.59 6.86
CA ALA A 48 7.42 6.95 6.47
C ALA A 48 5.91 7.17 6.48
N ILE A 49 5.12 6.22 5.93
CA ILE A 49 3.66 6.28 5.95
C ILE A 49 3.14 6.31 7.39
N HIS A 50 3.68 5.47 8.26
CA HIS A 50 3.30 5.46 9.67
C HIS A 50 3.65 6.78 10.38
N GLN A 51 4.83 7.35 10.10
CA GLN A 51 5.24 8.65 10.68
C GLN A 51 4.34 9.80 10.19
N ASP A 52 3.95 9.80 8.91
CA ASP A 52 3.17 10.88 8.31
C ASP A 52 1.67 10.80 8.65
N THR A 53 1.13 9.60 8.87
CA THR A 53 -0.34 9.37 8.95
C THR A 53 -0.80 8.67 10.23
N GLY A 54 0.13 8.13 11.04
CA GLY A 54 -0.19 7.29 12.19
C GLY A 54 -0.81 5.93 11.83
N ARG A 55 -0.86 5.56 10.53
CA ARG A 55 -1.43 4.30 10.07
C ARG A 55 -0.37 3.25 9.81
N HIS A 56 -0.60 2.05 10.31
CA HIS A 56 0.18 0.87 9.97
C HIS A 56 -0.37 0.23 8.70
N VAL A 57 0.51 0.04 7.72
CA VAL A 57 0.22 -0.71 6.48
C VAL A 57 1.13 -1.93 6.41
N SER A 58 0.61 -3.03 5.87
CA SER A 58 1.42 -4.25 5.69
C SER A 58 2.40 -4.06 4.53
N VAL A 59 3.53 -4.79 4.61
CA VAL A 59 4.51 -4.81 3.51
C VAL A 59 3.89 -5.42 2.25
N ASP A 60 3.03 -6.42 2.40
CA ASP A 60 2.33 -7.05 1.28
C ASP A 60 1.37 -6.10 0.58
N ALA A 61 0.66 -5.25 1.32
CA ALA A 61 -0.20 -4.24 0.72
C ALA A 61 0.60 -3.17 -0.06
N LEU A 62 1.78 -2.80 0.43
CA LEU A 62 2.68 -1.91 -0.32
C LEU A 62 3.15 -2.56 -1.62
N TRP A 63 3.53 -3.84 -1.60
CA TRP A 63 3.89 -4.57 -2.81
C TRP A 63 2.71 -4.73 -3.77
N ALA A 64 1.53 -5.05 -3.26
CA ALA A 64 0.31 -5.16 -4.05
C ALA A 64 0.01 -3.83 -4.75
N LYS A 65 0.10 -2.70 -4.04
CA LYS A 65 -0.11 -1.37 -4.63
C LYS A 65 0.99 -0.99 -5.63
N LEU A 66 2.25 -1.31 -5.35
CA LEU A 66 3.35 -1.11 -6.30
C LEU A 66 3.13 -1.88 -7.61
N ARG A 67 2.69 -3.15 -7.53
CA ARG A 67 2.32 -3.94 -8.71
C ARG A 67 1.13 -3.34 -9.45
N ALA A 68 0.07 -2.96 -8.73
CA ALA A 68 -1.13 -2.38 -9.33
C ALA A 68 -0.84 -1.04 -10.06
N CYS A 69 0.09 -0.22 -9.55
CA CYS A 69 0.44 1.06 -10.17
C CYS A 69 1.43 0.96 -11.33
N TYR A 70 2.32 -0.03 -11.32
CA TYR A 70 3.47 -0.09 -12.24
C TYR A 70 3.59 -1.40 -13.02
N ASP A 71 2.59 -2.29 -12.91
CA ASP A 71 2.52 -3.59 -13.57
C ASP A 71 3.85 -4.35 -13.50
N LEU A 72 4.39 -4.49 -12.28
CA LEU A 72 5.73 -5.05 -12.02
C LEU A 72 5.82 -6.58 -12.25
N ASP A 73 4.77 -7.20 -12.78
CA ASP A 73 4.73 -8.61 -13.16
C ASP A 73 5.11 -8.74 -14.65
N THR A 74 6.41 -8.67 -14.94
CA THR A 74 6.99 -9.08 -16.24
C THR A 74 7.92 -10.27 -16.04
#